data_AF-A0AAV0WRD8-F1
#
_entry.id   AF-A0AAV0WRD8-F1
#
_cell.length_a   1.000
_cell.length_b   1.000
_cell.length_c   1.000
_cell.angle_alpha   90.00
_cell.angle_beta   90.00
_cell.angle_gamma   90.00
#
_symmetry.space_group_name_H-M   'P 1'
#
loop_
_entity.id
_entity.type
_entity.pdbx_description
1 polymer ?
#
loop_
_entity_poly.entity_id
_entity_poly.type
_entity_poly.pdbx_seq_one_letter_code
_entity_poly.pdbx_strand_id
1 'polypeptide(L)'
;MQKQPLRIVQLNMNGQFIVAEQLRDYFINKKVDIALVQEPPSRGGCIPGLENIPIRTITGADSEAGAAIIVFNPNLSINYQKKYSRRHSQTEKQKSQNIYFGVL
;
A
#
# COMPACT_ATOMS: atom_id res chain seq x y z
N MET A 1 14.98 -18.32 -15.69
CA MET A 1 13.82 -17.43 -15.53
C MET A 1 14.29 -15.99 -15.52
N GLN A 2 13.82 -15.15 -16.44
CA GLN A 2 14.04 -13.71 -16.33
C GLN A 2 13.15 -13.17 -15.19
N LYS A 3 13.76 -12.46 -14.21
CA LYS A 3 12.99 -11.75 -13.18
C LYS A 3 12.24 -10.60 -13.86
N GLN A 4 10.91 -10.62 -13.80
CA GLN A 4 10.13 -9.47 -14.23
C GLN A 4 10.37 -8.30 -13.27
N PRO A 5 10.46 -7.06 -13.77
CA PRO A 5 10.62 -5.89 -12.93
C PRO A 5 9.37 -5.69 -12.06
N LEU A 6 9.60 -5.32 -10.79
CA LEU A 6 8.54 -5.00 -9.85
C LEU A 6 7.83 -3.71 -10.28
N ARG A 7 6.50 -3.74 -10.38
CA ARG A 7 5.67 -2.61 -10.79
C ARG A 7 5.04 -1.94 -9.58
N ILE A 8 5.58 -0.79 -9.22
CA ILE A 8 5.12 0.02 -8.10
C ILE A 8 4.41 1.27 -8.64
N VAL A 9 3.30 1.63 -8.02
CA VAL A 9 2.58 2.88 -8.27
C VAL A 9 2.40 3.66 -6.98
N GLN A 10 2.38 4.99 -7.06
CA GLN A 10 2.12 5.87 -5.94
C GLN A 10 1.05 6.88 -6.31
N LEU A 11 0.10 7.12 -5.40
CA LEU A 11 -1.01 8.03 -5.61
C LEU A 11 -1.61 8.54 -4.28
N ASN A 12 -2.33 9.64 -4.36
CA ASN A 12 -3.21 10.13 -3.29
C ASN A 12 -4.68 9.89 -3.72
N MET A 13 -5.49 9.30 -2.85
CA MET A 13 -6.91 8.99 -3.09
C MET A 13 -7.86 10.07 -2.60
N ASN A 14 -7.38 11.06 -1.85
CA ASN A 14 -8.13 12.23 -1.37
C ASN A 14 -9.45 11.83 -0.64
N GLY A 15 -9.42 10.71 0.08
CA GLY A 15 -10.56 10.14 0.82
C GLY A 15 -11.72 9.65 -0.06
N GLN A 16 -11.54 9.51 -1.37
CA GLN A 16 -12.64 9.20 -2.30
C GLN A 16 -12.88 7.69 -2.47
N PHE A 17 -14.06 7.20 -2.07
CA PHE A 17 -14.44 5.78 -2.22
C PHE A 17 -14.48 5.31 -3.68
N ILE A 18 -14.97 6.15 -4.60
CA ILE A 18 -15.06 5.81 -6.03
C ILE A 18 -13.69 5.51 -6.65
N VAL A 19 -12.64 6.13 -6.11
CA VAL A 19 -11.27 5.93 -6.56
C VAL A 19 -10.80 4.51 -6.20
N ALA A 20 -11.24 3.94 -5.08
CA ALA A 20 -10.82 2.59 -4.65
C ALA A 20 -11.26 1.50 -5.65
N GLU A 21 -12.50 1.58 -6.13
CA GLU A 21 -13.06 0.64 -7.09
C GLU A 21 -12.38 0.75 -8.46
N GLN A 22 -12.23 1.97 -8.97
CA GLN A 22 -11.56 2.22 -10.26
C GLN A 22 -10.10 1.78 -10.25
N LEU A 23 -9.42 2.00 -9.13
CA LEU A 23 -8.01 1.64 -8.98
C LEU A 23 -7.79 0.14 -8.95
N ARG A 24 -8.70 -0.64 -8.32
CA ARG A 24 -8.60 -2.10 -8.33
C ARG A 24 -8.49 -2.62 -9.75
N ASP A 25 -9.42 -2.21 -10.62
CA ASP A 25 -9.48 -2.69 -12.00
C ASP A 25 -8.28 -2.17 -12.81
N TYR A 26 -7.87 -0.92 -12.60
CA TYR A 26 -6.66 -0.36 -13.20
C TYR A 26 -5.39 -1.14 -12.80
N PHE A 27 -5.21 -1.45 -11.51
CA PHE A 27 -4.03 -2.12 -10.99
C PHE A 27 -3.93 -3.58 -11.46
N ILE A 28 -5.05 -4.29 -11.52
CA ILE A 28 -5.12 -5.63 -12.10
C ILE A 28 -4.74 -5.60 -13.59
N ASN A 29 -5.37 -4.72 -14.37
CA ASN A 29 -5.14 -4.62 -15.81
C ASN A 29 -3.71 -4.19 -16.15
N LYS A 30 -3.13 -3.31 -15.33
CA LYS A 30 -1.74 -2.87 -15.48
C LYS A 30 -0.74 -3.80 -14.81
N LYS A 31 -1.14 -4.92 -14.21
CA LYS A 31 -0.24 -5.85 -13.52
C LYS A 31 0.65 -5.12 -12.49
N VAL A 32 0.06 -4.20 -11.73
CA VAL A 32 0.75 -3.55 -10.61
C VAL A 32 0.98 -4.58 -9.52
N ASP A 33 2.17 -4.58 -8.92
CA ASP A 33 2.52 -5.48 -7.82
C ASP A 33 2.24 -4.82 -6.47
N ILE A 34 2.54 -3.53 -6.34
CA ILE A 34 2.43 -2.74 -5.10
C ILE A 34 1.89 -1.34 -5.42
N ALA A 35 0.92 -0.85 -4.64
CA ALA A 35 0.49 0.53 -4.63
C ALA A 35 0.79 1.20 -3.29
N LEU A 36 1.36 2.41 -3.35
CA LEU A 36 1.61 3.30 -2.21
C LEU A 36 0.56 4.39 -2.22
N VAL A 37 -0.26 4.45 -1.19
CA VAL A 37 -1.51 5.19 -1.23
C VAL A 37 -1.56 6.18 -0.08
N GLN A 38 -1.89 7.43 -0.38
CA GLN A 38 -2.09 8.49 0.60
C GLN A 38 -3.58 8.85 0.66
N GLU A 39 -4.07 9.18 1.85
CA GLU A 39 -5.47 9.51 2.13
C GLU A 39 -6.46 8.49 1.54
N PRO A 40 -6.25 7.16 1.71
CA PRO A 40 -7.26 6.19 1.31
C PRO A 40 -8.57 6.42 2.07
N PRO A 41 -9.73 6.18 1.42
CA PRO A 41 -11.00 6.13 2.12
C PRO A 41 -10.97 4.96 3.11
N SER A 42 -10.81 5.25 4.41
CA SER A 42 -10.77 4.24 5.47
C SER A 42 -12.11 4.18 6.20
N ARG A 43 -12.63 2.98 6.41
CA ARG A 43 -13.70 2.69 7.38
C ARG A 43 -13.25 1.55 8.27
N GLY A 44 -13.05 1.83 9.56
CA GLY A 44 -12.64 0.81 10.54
C GLY A 44 -11.27 0.17 10.26
N GLY A 45 -10.35 0.88 9.59
CA GLY A 45 -9.03 0.34 9.21
C GLY A 45 -9.04 -0.51 7.94
N CYS A 46 -10.15 -0.54 7.21
CA CYS A 46 -10.25 -1.18 5.89
C CYS A 46 -10.44 -0.13 4.80
N ILE A 47 -9.97 -0.42 3.59
CA ILE A 47 -10.19 0.40 2.40
C ILE A 47 -11.27 -0.29 1.54
N PRO A 48 -12.49 0.26 1.46
CA PRO A 48 -13.58 -0.40 0.74
C PRO A 48 -13.28 -0.66 -0.72
N GLY A 49 -13.60 -1.87 -1.19
CA GLY A 49 -13.33 -2.33 -2.55
C GLY A 49 -11.98 -3.03 -2.72
N LEU A 50 -11.12 -3.01 -1.70
CA LEU A 50 -9.78 -3.60 -1.69
C LEU A 50 -9.61 -4.67 -0.60
N GLU A 51 -10.70 -5.23 -0.07
CA GLU A 51 -10.68 -6.29 0.94
C GLU A 51 -10.56 -7.71 0.34
N ASN A 52 -10.59 -7.82 -0.99
CA ASN A 52 -10.67 -9.11 -1.68
C ASN A 52 -9.32 -9.83 -1.73
N ILE A 53 -9.29 -11.12 -1.39
CA ILE A 53 -8.14 -11.99 -1.65
C ILE A 53 -7.92 -12.09 -3.17
N PRO A 54 -6.67 -11.99 -3.69
CA PRO A 54 -5.38 -12.01 -2.99
C PRO A 54 -4.79 -10.63 -2.63
N ILE A 55 -5.58 -9.56 -2.67
CA ILE A 55 -5.14 -8.20 -2.35
C ILE A 55 -4.87 -8.12 -0.84
N ARG A 56 -3.68 -7.65 -0.46
CA ARG A 56 -3.29 -7.47 0.94
C ARG A 56 -3.03 -6.00 1.21
N THR A 57 -3.74 -5.44 2.19
CA THR A 57 -3.66 -4.03 2.55
C THR A 57 -2.98 -3.86 3.90
N ILE A 58 -2.01 -2.96 3.96
CA ILE A 58 -1.28 -2.57 5.18
C ILE A 58 -1.60 -1.10 5.42
N THR A 59 -2.38 -0.80 6.45
CA THR A 59 -2.77 0.57 6.81
C THR A 59 -1.88 1.11 7.94
N GLY A 60 -1.83 2.45 8.06
CA GLY A 60 -1.28 3.11 9.24
C GLY A 60 -2.07 2.75 10.52
N ALA A 61 -1.49 3.03 11.70
CA ALA A 61 -2.09 2.66 12.99
C ALA A 61 -3.40 3.38 13.34
N ASP A 62 -3.76 4.44 12.63
CA ASP A 62 -4.92 5.27 12.94
C ASP A 62 -6.15 4.82 12.14
N SER A 63 -7.35 4.96 12.72
CA SER A 63 -8.63 4.59 12.09
C SER A 63 -8.90 5.34 10.78
N GLU A 64 -8.29 6.51 10.61
CA GLU A 64 -8.29 7.35 9.41
C GLU A 64 -6.94 7.22 8.69
N ALA A 65 -6.61 5.99 8.25
CA ALA A 65 -5.33 5.66 7.64
C ALA A 65 -4.82 6.79 6.71
N GLY A 66 -3.83 7.56 7.17
CA GLY A 66 -3.25 8.66 6.38
C GLY A 66 -2.50 8.16 5.16
N ALA A 67 -2.04 6.91 5.22
CA ALA A 67 -1.49 6.18 4.10
C ALA A 67 -1.75 4.67 4.24
N ALA A 68 -1.56 3.95 3.14
CA ALA A 68 -1.60 2.51 3.07
C ALA A 68 -0.64 1.96 1.99
N ILE A 69 -0.27 0.69 2.14
CA ILE A 69 0.41 -0.09 1.11
C ILE A 69 -0.54 -1.19 0.70
N ILE A 70 -0.82 -1.29 -0.59
CA ILE A 70 -1.64 -2.37 -1.16
C ILE A 70 -0.74 -3.27 -1.97
N VAL A 71 -0.79 -4.58 -1.70
CA VAL A 71 0.00 -5.60 -2.39
C VAL A 71 -0.94 -6.48 -3.20
N PHE A 72 -0.81 -6.41 -4.53
CA PHE A 72 -1.61 -7.17 -5.49
C PHE A 72 -0.94 -8.48 -5.88
N ASN A 73 0.40 -8.54 -5.85
CA ASN A 73 1.13 -9.74 -6.21
C ASN A 73 1.17 -10.74 -5.03
N PRO A 74 0.53 -11.92 -5.16
CA PRO A 74 0.48 -12.91 -4.08
C PRO A 74 1.85 -13.55 -3.77
N ASN A 75 2.77 -13.54 -4.75
CA ASN A 75 4.10 -14.15 -4.61
C ASN A 75 5.09 -13.29 -3.83
N LEU A 76 4.72 -12.05 -3.48
CA LEU A 76 5.55 -11.21 -2.62
C LEU A 76 5.35 -11.57 -1.15
N SER A 77 6.45 -11.77 -0.44
CA SER A 77 6.45 -11.91 1.02
C SER A 77 6.40 -10.54 1.67
N ILE A 78 5.51 -10.38 2.66
CA ILE A 78 5.35 -9.13 3.42
C ILE A 78 6.02 -9.31 4.78
N ASN A 79 6.99 -8.45 5.10
CA ASN A 79 7.57 -8.35 6.43
C ASN A 79 7.11 -7.05 7.10
N TYR A 80 6.09 -7.16 7.94
CA TYR A 80 5.45 -6.02 8.60
C TYR A 80 6.18 -5.64 9.90
N GLN A 81 6.61 -4.38 10.01
CA GLN A 81 7.28 -3.86 11.19
C GLN A 81 6.38 -2.89 11.96
N LYS A 82 5.61 -3.44 12.91
CA LYS A 82 4.66 -2.69 13.76
C LYS A 82 5.26 -1.49 14.51
N LYS A 83 6.58 -1.47 14.75
CA LYS A 83 7.28 -0.34 15.38
C LYS A 83 7.27 0.94 14.53
N TYR A 84 7.11 0.82 13.20
CA TYR A 84 7.12 1.93 12.24
C TYR A 84 5.72 2.27 11.70
N SER A 85 4.67 1.69 12.29
CA SER A 85 3.28 1.97 11.88
C SER A 85 2.66 3.13 12.65
N ARG A 86 3.42 3.75 13.57
CA ARG A 86 3.03 4.96 14.31
C ARG A 86 3.69 6.16 13.63
N ARG A 87 2.99 7.30 13.58
CA ARG A 87 3.53 8.60 13.13
C ARG A 87 4.92 8.84 13.76
N HIS A 88 5.97 8.69 12.97
CA HIS A 88 7.35 8.98 13.37
C HIS A 88 7.96 9.89 12.32
N SER A 89 8.01 11.18 12.62
CA SER A 89 8.80 12.16 11.88
C SER A 89 10.29 11.95 12.18
N GLN A 90 11.00 11.15 11.39
CA GLN A 90 12.48 11.21 11.33
C GLN A 90 13.05 10.86 9.94
N THR A 91 14.01 11.69 9.53
CA THR A 91 14.81 11.65 8.31
C THR A 91 15.96 10.65 8.48
N GLU A 92 15.98 9.53 7.74
CA GLU A 92 17.15 8.63 7.72
C GLU A 92 17.72 8.45 6.29
N LYS A 93 19.05 8.58 6.19
CA LYS A 93 19.84 8.30 4.98
C LYS A 93 19.99 6.78 4.82
N GLN A 94 19.41 6.17 3.78
CA GLN A 94 19.60 4.74 3.51
C GLN A 94 20.63 4.45 2.41
N LYS A 95 21.64 3.65 2.76
CA LYS A 95 22.47 2.84 1.85
C LYS A 95 21.94 1.40 1.86
N SER A 96 21.85 0.81 0.66
CA SER A 96 21.53 -0.60 0.33
C SER A 96 20.04 -0.96 0.18
N GLN A 97 19.74 -1.64 -0.95
CA GLN A 97 18.40 -1.99 -1.46
C GLN A 97 17.70 -3.06 -0.61
N ASN A 98 17.09 -2.65 0.51
CA ASN A 98 15.96 -3.33 1.12
C ASN A 98 14.81 -2.32 1.16
N ILE A 99 13.66 -2.62 0.53
CA ILE A 99 12.52 -1.70 0.56
C ILE A 99 11.80 -1.89 1.89
N TYR A 100 12.06 -1.00 2.84
CA TYR A 100 11.32 -0.90 4.08
C TYR A 100 10.15 0.05 3.87
N PHE A 101 8.92 -0.45 4.03
CA PHE A 101 7.74 0.41 4.00
C PHE A 101 7.30 0.72 5.43
N GLY A 102 7.44 1.98 5.83
CA GLY A 102 6.75 2.58 6.98
C GLY A 102 5.55 3.37 6.47
N VAL A 103 4.42 3.29 7.18
CA VAL A 103 3.22 4.07 6.87
C VAL A 103 3.16 5.18 7.90
N LEU A 104 3.41 6.42 7.46
CA LEU A 104 3.40 7.63 8.29
C LEU A 104 1.97 8.14 8.53
#